data_AF-A0A6N4ACY2-F1
#
_entry.id   AF-A0A6N4ACY2-F1
#
_cell.length_a   1.000
_cell.length_b   1.000
_cell.length_c   1.000
_cell.angle_alpha   90.00
_cell.angle_beta   90.00
_cell.angle_gamma   90.00
#
_symmetry.space_group_name_H-M   'P 1'
#
loop_
_entity.id
_entity.type
_entity.pdbx_description
1 polymer ?
#
loop_
_entity_poly.entity_id
_entity_poly.type
_entity_poly.pdbx_seq_one_letter_code
_entity_poly.pdbx_strand_id
1 'polypeptide(L)'
;MSFVKSYDILNKIRKSIDTSLDDSIILAELEKQEKTIRDVISEDFQQLFNIKLNFINSVIYYDDGSYRQGATAIFLKANILNEQDFLITFEFLIDFNKILVGVKGESVNSHLQTVCNKIEKAYNSENKAELKEI
;
A
#
# COMPACT_ATOMS: atom_id res chain seq x y z
N MET A 1 -16.45 7.06 3.78
CA MET A 1 -15.55 5.96 4.22
C MET A 1 -14.16 6.37 3.80
N SER A 2 -13.18 6.39 4.69
CA SER A 2 -11.83 6.88 4.37
C SER A 2 -10.78 6.10 5.14
N PHE A 3 -9.62 5.89 4.51
CA PHE A 3 -8.47 5.18 5.05
C PHE A 3 -7.67 6.05 6.04
N VAL A 4 -8.35 6.58 7.06
CA VAL A 4 -7.79 7.58 7.99
C VAL A 4 -6.55 7.03 8.68
N LYS A 5 -6.61 5.78 9.16
CA LYS A 5 -5.49 5.19 9.89
C LYS A 5 -4.27 5.01 8.99
N SER A 6 -4.47 4.54 7.75
CA SER A 6 -3.38 4.34 6.78
C SER A 6 -2.67 5.65 6.43
N TYR A 7 -3.42 6.75 6.25
CA TYR A 7 -2.81 8.05 6.01
C TYR A 7 -2.18 8.67 7.28
N ASP A 8 -2.74 8.39 8.46
CA ASP A 8 -2.16 8.84 9.73
C ASP A 8 -0.81 8.16 9.99
N ILE A 9 -0.70 6.85 9.75
CA ILE A 9 0.58 6.13 9.92
C ILE A 9 1.61 6.59 8.89
N LEU A 10 1.20 6.81 7.62
CA LEU A 10 2.10 7.32 6.59
C LEU A 10 2.69 8.68 6.97
N ASN A 11 1.86 9.59 7.49
CA ASN A 11 2.30 10.88 7.99
C ASN A 11 3.24 10.78 9.19
N LYS A 12 3.03 9.82 10.09
CA LYS A 12 3.94 9.57 11.24
C LYS A 12 5.30 9.09 10.76
N ILE A 13 5.32 8.12 9.85
CA ILE A 13 6.54 7.55 9.27
C ILE A 13 7.35 8.63 8.55
N ARG A 14 6.68 9.43 7.70
CA ARG A 14 7.32 10.54 7.00
C ARG A 14 8.02 11.52 7.95
N LYS A 15 7.44 11.77 9.13
CA LYS A 15 8.01 12.67 10.14
C LYS A 15 9.11 12.02 10.99
N SER A 16 9.15 10.69 11.06
CA SER A 16 10.15 9.97 11.87
C SER A 16 11.42 9.65 11.10
N ILE A 17 11.38 9.65 9.76
CA ILE A 17 12.56 9.41 8.93
C ILE A 17 13.41 10.68 8.91
N ASP A 18 14.55 10.62 9.57
CA ASP A 18 15.59 11.64 9.48
C ASP A 18 16.50 11.32 8.29
N THR A 19 16.32 12.06 7.19
CA THR A 19 17.09 11.89 5.96
C THR A 19 18.54 12.37 6.07
N SER A 20 18.97 12.87 7.23
CA SER A 20 20.38 13.21 7.50
C SER A 20 21.19 12.03 8.04
N LEU A 21 20.53 10.92 8.36
CA LEU A 21 21.16 9.68 8.81
C LEU A 21 21.69 8.86 7.63
N ASP A 22 22.57 7.90 7.92
CA ASP A 22 23.06 6.93 6.93
C ASP A 22 21.90 6.12 6.30
N ASP A 23 21.99 5.86 5.01
CA ASP A 23 20.98 5.12 4.23
C ASP A 23 20.61 3.77 4.84
N SER A 24 21.58 3.07 5.42
CA SER A 24 21.35 1.78 6.09
C SER A 24 20.47 1.89 7.34
N ILE A 25 20.56 3.01 8.07
CA ILE A 25 19.73 3.28 9.24
C ILE A 25 18.31 3.61 8.79
N ILE A 26 18.17 4.40 7.72
CA ILE A 26 16.87 4.77 7.15
C ILE A 26 16.15 3.52 6.63
N LEU A 27 16.84 2.67 5.88
CA LEU A 27 16.31 1.38 5.41
C LEU A 27 15.86 0.48 6.57
N ALA A 28 16.68 0.33 7.61
CA ALA A 28 16.31 -0.47 8.78
C ALA A 28 15.09 0.10 9.53
N GLU A 29 14.91 1.42 9.54
CA GLU A 29 13.72 2.04 10.11
C GLU A 29 12.49 1.79 9.24
N LEU A 30 12.60 1.95 7.92
CA LEU A 30 11.53 1.62 6.97
C LEU A 30 11.09 0.15 7.09
N GLU A 31 12.04 -0.77 7.26
CA GLU A 31 11.78 -2.19 7.49
C GLU A 31 10.99 -2.44 8.78
N LYS A 32 11.25 -1.69 9.85
CA LYS A 32 10.45 -1.79 11.09
C LYS A 32 9.03 -1.25 10.90
N GLN A 33 8.89 -0.17 10.13
CA GLN A 33 7.59 0.45 9.88
C GLN A 33 6.71 -0.38 8.95
N GLU A 34 7.31 -1.20 8.10
CA GLU A 34 6.65 -2.10 7.16
C GLU A 34 5.55 -2.95 7.81
N LYS A 35 5.85 -3.58 8.96
CA LYS A 35 4.86 -4.35 9.73
C LYS A 35 3.71 -3.49 10.21
N THR A 36 4.00 -2.31 10.76
CA THR A 36 2.97 -1.37 11.24
C THR A 36 2.04 -0.93 10.10
N ILE A 37 2.60 -0.68 8.91
CA ILE A 37 1.81 -0.35 7.72
C ILE A 37 0.88 -1.51 7.37
N ARG A 38 1.40 -2.75 7.31
CA ARG A 38 0.59 -3.95 7.00
C ARG A 38 -0.60 -4.10 7.94
N ASP A 39 -0.37 -3.94 9.24
CA ASP A 39 -1.42 -4.08 10.25
C ASP A 39 -2.50 -3.01 10.05
N VAL A 40 -2.08 -1.75 9.86
CA VAL A 40 -3.01 -0.62 9.70
C VAL A 40 -3.84 -0.71 8.42
N ILE A 41 -3.22 -0.98 7.26
CA ILE A 41 -3.98 -1.08 6.01
C ILE A 41 -4.91 -2.30 6.01
N SER A 42 -4.53 -3.38 6.70
CA SER A 42 -5.42 -4.54 6.90
C SER A 42 -6.64 -4.18 7.73
N GLU A 43 -6.44 -3.42 8.81
CA GLU A 43 -7.56 -2.92 9.62
C GLU A 43 -8.50 -2.05 8.79
N ASP A 44 -7.97 -1.08 8.03
CA ASP A 44 -8.80 -0.22 7.19
C ASP A 44 -9.55 -1.05 6.13
N PHE A 45 -8.90 -1.98 5.42
CA PHE A 45 -9.57 -2.84 4.43
C PHE A 45 -10.64 -3.73 5.06
N GLN A 46 -10.36 -4.30 6.23
CA GLN A 46 -11.33 -5.12 6.95
C GLN A 46 -12.52 -4.30 7.44
N GLN A 47 -12.31 -3.05 7.88
CA GLN A 47 -13.40 -2.18 8.33
C GLN A 47 -14.24 -1.64 7.17
N LEU A 48 -13.59 -1.23 6.08
CA LEU A 48 -14.24 -0.55 4.96
C LEU A 48 -14.90 -1.53 4.00
N PHE A 49 -14.27 -2.67 3.75
CA PHE A 49 -14.72 -3.64 2.77
C PHE A 49 -15.01 -5.01 3.35
N ASN A 50 -14.79 -5.25 4.64
CA ASN A 50 -14.93 -6.59 5.23
C ASN A 50 -14.05 -7.64 4.51
N ILE A 51 -12.86 -7.22 4.05
CA ILE A 51 -11.89 -8.06 3.36
C ILE A 51 -10.65 -8.21 4.24
N LYS A 52 -10.24 -9.46 4.48
CA LYS A 52 -8.97 -9.79 5.13
C LYS A 52 -7.88 -9.93 4.09
N LEU A 53 -6.88 -9.06 4.18
CA LEU A 53 -5.68 -9.13 3.37
C LEU A 53 -4.72 -10.20 3.92
N ASN A 54 -4.11 -10.96 3.02
CA ASN A 54 -3.03 -11.88 3.33
C ASN A 54 -1.77 -11.42 2.60
N PHE A 55 -0.87 -10.72 3.29
CA PHE A 55 0.38 -10.23 2.68
C PHE A 55 1.32 -11.37 2.35
N ILE A 56 1.79 -11.38 1.10
CA ILE A 56 2.67 -12.41 0.56
C ILE A 56 4.08 -11.90 0.25
N ASN A 57 4.23 -10.59 0.05
CA ASN A 57 5.52 -9.99 -0.28
C ASN A 57 5.53 -8.49 0.05
N SER A 58 6.72 -7.96 0.31
CA SER A 58 7.00 -6.53 0.44
C SER A 58 8.35 -6.17 -0.16
N VAL A 59 8.46 -4.96 -0.66
CA VAL A 59 9.71 -4.40 -1.18
C VAL A 59 9.82 -2.95 -0.71
N ILE A 60 11.00 -2.54 -0.26
CA ILE A 60 11.27 -1.18 0.17
C ILE A 60 12.24 -0.56 -0.84
N TYR A 61 11.90 0.62 -1.32
CA TYR A 61 12.75 1.45 -2.17
C TYR A 61 13.11 2.72 -1.41
N TYR A 62 14.40 3.01 -1.33
CA TYR A 62 14.93 4.24 -0.77
C TYR A 62 16.10 4.70 -1.66
N ASP A 63 15.97 5.91 -2.20
CA ASP A 63 16.87 6.50 -3.21
C ASP A 63 17.31 5.54 -4.34
N ASP A 64 16.39 4.67 -4.77
CA ASP A 64 16.67 3.65 -5.77
C ASP A 64 16.43 4.19 -7.19
N GLY A 65 17.53 4.39 -7.93
CA GLY A 65 17.51 4.83 -9.32
C GLY A 65 16.84 3.87 -10.31
N SER A 66 16.59 2.61 -9.93
CA SER A 66 15.88 1.62 -10.73
C SER A 66 14.35 1.69 -10.60
N TYR A 67 13.84 2.39 -9.58
CA TYR A 67 12.41 2.56 -9.36
C TYR A 67 11.91 3.95 -9.78
N ARG A 68 12.03 4.93 -8.88
CA ARG A 68 11.69 6.33 -9.10
C ARG A 68 12.70 7.13 -8.30
N GLN A 69 13.65 7.75 -9.00
CA GLN A 69 14.76 8.47 -8.38
C GLN A 69 14.25 9.50 -7.36
N GLY A 70 14.83 9.48 -6.16
CA GLY A 70 14.45 10.37 -5.06
C GLY A 70 13.10 10.07 -4.40
N ALA A 71 12.48 8.91 -4.65
CA ALA A 71 11.26 8.48 -3.97
C ALA A 71 11.54 7.35 -2.98
N THR A 72 11.05 7.53 -1.75
CA THR A 72 10.96 6.51 -0.71
C THR A 72 9.59 5.84 -0.79
N ALA A 73 9.59 4.54 -1.00
CA ALA A 73 8.37 3.76 -1.17
C ALA A 73 8.40 2.42 -0.44
N ILE A 74 7.28 2.04 0.16
CA ILE A 74 7.05 0.69 0.66
C ILE A 74 5.95 0.04 -0.18
N PHE A 75 6.31 -1.04 -0.86
CA PHE A 75 5.39 -1.86 -1.65
C PHE A 75 4.94 -3.05 -0.85
N LEU A 76 3.63 -3.27 -0.80
CA LEU A 76 3.03 -4.44 -0.20
C LEU A 76 2.19 -5.19 -1.24
N LYS A 77 2.34 -6.50 -1.29
CA LYS A 77 1.51 -7.39 -2.12
C LYS A 77 0.69 -8.29 -1.21
N ALA A 78 -0.61 -8.32 -1.42
CA ALA A 78 -1.54 -9.12 -0.67
C ALA A 78 -2.44 -9.94 -1.60
N ASN A 79 -2.76 -11.15 -1.18
CA ASN A 79 -3.86 -11.92 -1.74
C ASN A 79 -5.05 -11.88 -0.78
N ILE A 80 -6.19 -12.39 -1.22
CA ILE A 80 -7.36 -12.62 -0.37
C ILE A 80 -7.52 -14.13 -0.17
N LEU A 81 -7.79 -14.56 1.07
CA LEU A 81 -8.01 -15.97 1.35
C LEU A 81 -9.15 -16.52 0.48
N ASN A 82 -8.93 -17.67 -0.15
CA ASN A 82 -9.83 -18.34 -1.10
C ASN A 82 -9.94 -17.71 -2.50
N GLU A 83 -9.12 -16.71 -2.82
CA GLU A 83 -9.03 -16.09 -4.15
C GLU A 83 -7.58 -16.21 -4.65
N GLN A 84 -7.19 -17.40 -5.10
CA GLN A 84 -5.77 -17.75 -5.34
C GLN A 84 -5.11 -16.90 -6.43
N ASP A 85 -5.88 -16.44 -7.42
CA ASP A 85 -5.40 -15.66 -8.56
C ASP A 85 -5.61 -14.15 -8.40
N PHE A 86 -6.08 -13.71 -7.23
CA PHE A 86 -6.37 -12.31 -6.96
C PHE A 86 -5.24 -11.65 -6.16
N LEU A 87 -4.71 -10.55 -6.70
CA LEU A 87 -3.61 -9.79 -6.14
C LEU A 87 -4.00 -8.33 -5.94
N ILE A 88 -3.77 -7.82 -4.73
CA ILE A 88 -3.79 -6.41 -4.41
C ILE A 88 -2.36 -5.95 -4.18
N THR A 89 -1.97 -4.85 -4.82
CA THR A 89 -0.69 -4.18 -4.60
C THR A 89 -0.96 -2.82 -3.98
N PHE A 90 -0.27 -2.53 -2.89
CA PHE A 90 -0.23 -1.21 -2.27
C PHE A 90 1.16 -0.61 -2.44
N GLU A 91 1.19 0.68 -2.69
CA GLU A 91 2.40 1.46 -2.78
C GLU A 91 2.27 2.69 -1.89
N PHE A 92 3.05 2.69 -0.81
CA PHE A 92 3.12 3.79 0.15
C PHE A 92 4.26 4.71 -0.25
N LEU A 93 3.92 5.80 -0.92
CA LEU A 93 4.84 6.86 -1.33
C LEU A 93 5.02 7.85 -0.17
N ILE A 94 6.07 7.63 0.64
CA ILE A 94 6.26 8.30 1.92
C ILE A 94 6.48 9.80 1.74
N ASP A 95 7.37 10.19 0.83
CA ASP A 95 7.72 11.61 0.60
C ASP A 95 6.52 12.42 0.10
N PHE A 96 5.63 11.76 -0.65
CA PHE A 96 4.47 12.37 -1.27
C PHE A 96 3.21 12.27 -0.40
N ASN A 97 3.28 11.56 0.73
CA ASN A 97 2.12 11.20 1.55
C ASN A 97 0.95 10.63 0.72
N LYS A 98 1.28 9.73 -0.21
CA LYS A 98 0.29 9.05 -1.07
C LYS A 98 0.30 7.55 -0.84
N ILE A 99 -0.87 6.95 -0.96
CA ILE A 99 -1.03 5.50 -0.99
C ILE A 99 -1.70 5.18 -2.31
N LEU A 100 -1.02 4.44 -3.16
CA LEU A 100 -1.60 3.93 -4.40
C LEU A 100 -2.01 2.48 -4.21
N VAL A 101 -3.11 2.08 -4.82
CA VAL A 101 -3.59 0.70 -4.83
C VAL A 101 -3.85 0.23 -6.26
N GLY A 102 -3.42 -0.99 -6.56
CA GLY A 102 -3.75 -1.69 -7.79
C GLY A 102 -4.30 -3.06 -7.46
N VAL A 103 -5.25 -3.52 -8.26
CA VAL A 103 -5.80 -4.86 -8.24
C VAL A 103 -5.51 -5.57 -9.56
N LYS A 104 -5.28 -6.89 -9.49
CA LYS A 104 -5.10 -7.75 -10.65
C LYS A 104 -5.72 -9.12 -10.37
N GLY A 105 -6.35 -9.69 -11.39
CA GLY A 105 -6.98 -11.00 -11.32
C GLY A 105 -8.49 -10.91 -11.32
N GLU A 106 -9.13 -12.04 -11.57
CA GLU A 106 -10.59 -12.17 -11.53
C GLU A 106 -11.01 -12.85 -10.22
N SER A 107 -12.15 -12.45 -9.70
CA SER A 107 -12.77 -13.10 -8.55
C SER A 107 -14.15 -13.57 -8.92
N VAL A 108 -14.56 -14.74 -8.43
CA VAL A 108 -15.96 -15.22 -8.53
C VAL A 108 -16.86 -14.60 -7.46
N ASN A 109 -16.27 -13.92 -6.47
CA ASN A 109 -16.98 -13.25 -5.40
C ASN A 109 -17.47 -11.87 -5.87
N SER A 110 -18.79 -11.70 -5.96
CA SER A 110 -19.43 -10.46 -6.43
C SER A 110 -19.15 -9.23 -5.56
N HIS A 111 -18.94 -9.43 -4.25
CA HIS A 111 -18.54 -8.35 -3.35
C HIS A 111 -17.11 -7.89 -3.65
N LEU A 112 -16.19 -8.83 -3.87
CA LEU A 112 -14.82 -8.50 -4.25
C LEU A 112 -14.77 -7.83 -5.64
N GLN A 113 -15.51 -8.35 -6.63
CA GLN A 113 -15.66 -7.70 -7.94
C GLN A 113 -16.13 -6.24 -7.81
N THR A 114 -17.06 -5.97 -6.89
CA THR A 114 -17.55 -4.60 -6.65
C THR A 114 -16.44 -3.70 -6.11
N VAL A 115 -15.60 -4.19 -5.19
CA VAL A 115 -14.45 -3.46 -4.67
C VAL A 115 -13.41 -3.22 -5.78
N CYS A 116 -13.11 -4.24 -6.60
CA CYS A 116 -12.20 -4.10 -7.74
C CYS A 116 -12.68 -3.03 -8.71
N ASN A 117 -13.95 -3.08 -9.12
CA ASN A 117 -14.55 -2.11 -10.02
C ASN A 117 -14.49 -0.68 -9.46
N LYS A 118 -14.56 -0.49 -8.14
CA LYS A 118 -14.38 0.83 -7.52
C LYS A 118 -12.94 1.31 -7.66
N ILE A 119 -11.98 0.43 -7.37
CA ILE A 119 -10.55 0.72 -7.47
C ILE A 119 -10.17 1.04 -8.93
N GLU A 120 -10.56 0.19 -9.88
CA GLU A 120 -10.22 0.35 -11.30
C GLU A 120 -10.81 1.61 -11.94
N LYS A 121 -12.00 2.05 -11.51
CA LYS A 121 -12.60 3.31 -11.98
C LYS A 121 -11.80 4.55 -11.59
N ALA A 122 -10.97 4.45 -10.55
CA ALA A 122 -10.10 5.52 -10.10
C ALA A 122 -8.65 5.37 -10.61
N TYR A 123 -8.39 4.44 -11.54
CA TYR A 123 -7.04 4.25 -12.08
C TYR A 123 -6.52 5.46 -12.84
N ASN A 124 -5.26 5.79 -12.56
CA ASN A 124 -4.44 6.70 -13.32
C ASN A 124 -3.71 5.98 -14.48
N SER A 125 -2.82 6.68 -15.17
CA SER A 125 -2.02 6.14 -16.28
C SER A 125 -1.06 4.99 -15.90
N GLU A 126 -0.81 4.77 -14.61
CA GLU A 126 0.04 3.68 -14.07
C GLU A 126 -0.80 2.44 -13.66
N ASN A 127 -2.10 2.41 -14.00
CA ASN A 127 -3.05 1.36 -13.59
C ASN A 127 -3.14 1.17 -12.07
N LYS A 128 -3.10 2.30 -11.35
CA LYS A 128 -3.26 2.37 -9.89
C LYS A 128 -4.20 3.52 -9.54
N ALA A 129 -4.94 3.39 -8.45
CA ALA A 129 -5.77 4.44 -7.90
C ALA A 129 -5.14 5.02 -6.64
N GLU A 130 -5.31 6.32 -6.39
CA GLU A 130 -4.97 6.87 -5.08
C GLU A 130 -6.03 6.45 -4.06
N LEU A 131 -5.61 5.89 -2.93
CA LEU A 131 -6.49 5.26 -1.95
C LEU A 131 -7.59 6.20 -1.41
N LYS A 132 -7.32 7.50 -1.33
CA LYS A 132 -8.29 8.53 -0.92
C LYS A 132 -9.42 8.78 -1.92
N GLU A 133 -9.29 8.30 -3.16
CA GLU A 133 -10.25 8.53 -4.27
C GLU A 133 -11.23 7.36 -4.43
N ILE A 134 -11.08 6.30 -3.62
CA ILE A 134 -11.89 5.07 -3.61
C ILE A 134 -12.89 5.11 -2.46
#